data_AF-A0A8B9WXF9-F1
#
_entry.id   AF-A0A8B9WXF9-F1
#
_cell.length_a   1.000
_cell.length_b   1.000
_cell.length_c   1.000
_cell.angle_alpha   90.00
_cell.angle_beta   90.00
_cell.angle_gamma   90.00
#
_symmetry.space_group_name_H-M   'P 1'
#
loop_
_entity.id
_entity.type
_entity.pdbx_description
1 polymer ?
#
loop_
_entity_poly.entity_id
_entity_poly.type
_entity_poly.pdbx_seq_one_letter_code
_entity_poly.pdbx_strand_id
1 'polypeptide(L)'
;MAASEVEKSSKKKTEKKLAAGEEAKWMAGFMGVMSNMRKQKTLCDVILMVQERKIPAHRVVLAAASHFFNLMFTTNMLESKSFEVELKDAEPDIIEQLVEFAYTARISVNSNNVQSLLDAANQYQIEPVKKMCVDFLKNKLMLQTVLV
;
A
#
# COMPACT_ATOMS: atom_id res chain seq x y z
N MET A 1 22.51 -27.23 -34.00
CA MET A 1 21.07 -26.98 -33.74
C MET A 1 20.78 -26.54 -32.31
N ALA A 2 21.51 -27.00 -31.27
CA ALA A 2 21.29 -26.54 -29.88
C ALA A 2 21.71 -25.08 -29.58
N ALA A 3 22.76 -24.56 -30.24
CA ALA A 3 23.26 -23.20 -29.98
C ALA A 3 22.27 -22.08 -30.40
N SER A 4 21.47 -22.31 -31.45
CA SER A 4 20.48 -21.36 -31.97
C SER A 4 19.20 -21.26 -31.12
N GLU A 5 18.89 -22.28 -30.31
CA GLU A 5 17.73 -22.29 -29.42
C GLU A 5 18.03 -21.61 -28.08
N VAL A 6 19.26 -21.74 -27.58
CA VAL A 6 19.75 -21.05 -26.37
C VAL A 6 19.85 -19.54 -26.60
N GLU A 7 20.31 -19.08 -27.77
CA GLU A 7 20.35 -17.64 -28.12
C GLU A 7 18.97 -17.00 -28.28
N LYS A 8 18.00 -17.70 -28.89
CA LYS A 8 16.61 -17.22 -29.01
C LYS A 8 15.92 -17.13 -27.63
N SER A 9 16.21 -18.07 -26.74
CA SER A 9 15.70 -18.08 -25.36
C SER A 9 16.28 -16.93 -24.52
N SER A 10 17.58 -16.64 -24.68
CA SER A 10 18.23 -15.51 -24.00
C SER A 10 17.78 -14.13 -24.51
N LYS A 11 17.56 -13.95 -25.82
CA LYS A 11 17.04 -12.68 -26.36
C LYS A 11 15.62 -12.40 -25.88
N LYS A 12 14.72 -13.40 -25.94
CA LYS A 12 13.32 -13.27 -25.48
C LYS A 12 13.21 -13.00 -23.96
N LYS A 13 14.10 -13.57 -23.15
CA LYS A 13 14.17 -13.33 -21.70
C LYS A 13 14.68 -11.93 -21.35
N THR A 14 15.56 -11.37 -22.18
CA THR A 14 16.14 -10.03 -22.01
C THR A 14 15.14 -8.95 -22.41
N GLU A 15 14.44 -9.11 -23.55
CA GLU A 15 13.37 -8.21 -23.99
C GLU A 15 12.20 -8.16 -23.00
N LYS A 16 11.77 -9.33 -22.47
CA LYS A 16 10.71 -9.41 -21.45
C LYS A 16 11.10 -8.72 -20.13
N LYS A 17 12.38 -8.77 -19.75
CA LYS A 17 12.90 -8.06 -18.56
C LYS A 17 12.94 -6.54 -18.78
N LEU A 18 13.29 -6.09 -19.98
CA LEU A 18 13.34 -4.68 -20.33
C LEU A 18 11.94 -4.05 -20.29
N ALA A 19 10.96 -4.72 -20.91
CA ALA A 19 9.56 -4.30 -20.90
C ALA A 19 8.98 -4.19 -19.48
N ALA A 20 9.25 -5.18 -18.61
CA ALA A 20 8.82 -5.13 -17.21
C ALA A 20 9.45 -3.97 -16.42
N GLY A 21 10.69 -3.58 -16.75
CA GLY A 21 11.36 -2.43 -16.15
C GLY A 21 10.76 -1.10 -16.59
N GLU A 22 10.38 -0.98 -17.87
CA GLU A 22 9.69 0.19 -18.40
C GLU A 22 8.29 0.32 -17.80
N GLU A 23 7.51 -0.77 -17.77
CA GLU A 23 6.19 -0.80 -17.12
C GLU A 23 6.26 -0.36 -15.65
N ALA A 24 7.23 -0.87 -14.89
CA ALA A 24 7.44 -0.47 -13.50
C ALA A 24 7.75 1.03 -13.37
N LYS A 25 8.52 1.59 -14.31
CA LYS A 25 8.83 3.03 -14.34
C LYS A 25 7.58 3.86 -14.65
N TRP A 26 6.77 3.44 -15.62
CA TRP A 26 5.51 4.11 -15.93
C TRP A 26 4.53 4.08 -14.75
N MET A 27 4.39 2.93 -14.09
CA MET A 27 3.56 2.80 -12.89
C MET A 27 4.08 3.67 -11.74
N ALA A 28 5.39 3.70 -11.50
CA ALA A 28 5.98 4.57 -10.49
C ALA A 28 5.72 6.07 -10.79
N GLY A 29 5.84 6.47 -12.06
CA GLY A 29 5.50 7.82 -12.51
C GLY A 29 4.02 8.15 -12.30
N PHE A 30 3.12 7.25 -12.69
CA PHE A 30 1.67 7.39 -12.51
C PHE A 30 1.31 7.54 -11.03
N MET A 31 1.83 6.66 -10.16
CA MET A 31 1.61 6.73 -8.71
C MET A 31 2.17 8.02 -8.10
N GLY A 32 3.31 8.50 -8.60
CA GLY A 32 3.86 9.81 -8.23
C GLY A 32 2.93 10.97 -8.56
N VAL A 33 2.29 10.95 -9.72
CA VAL A 33 1.26 11.94 -10.10
C VAL A 33 0.04 11.85 -9.17
N MET A 34 -0.45 10.64 -8.89
CA MET A 34 -1.58 10.44 -7.96
C MET A 34 -1.28 10.97 -6.55
N SER A 35 -0.06 10.74 -6.05
CA SER A 35 0.40 11.27 -4.75
C SER A 35 0.41 12.80 -4.73
N ASN A 36 0.90 13.43 -5.80
CA ASN A 36 0.89 14.89 -5.93
C ASN A 36 -0.53 15.45 -5.98
N MET A 37 -1.43 14.80 -6.71
CA MET A 37 -2.84 15.19 -6.76
C MET A 37 -3.49 15.12 -5.38
N ARG A 38 -3.22 14.06 -4.59
CA ARG A 38 -3.67 13.96 -3.19
C ARG A 38 -3.17 15.14 -2.35
N LYS A 39 -1.86 15.45 -2.41
CA LYS A 39 -1.25 16.55 -1.64
C LYS A 39 -1.85 17.92 -1.99
N GLN A 40 -2.21 18.12 -3.25
CA GLN A 40 -2.92 19.31 -3.73
C GLN A 40 -4.44 19.28 -3.50
N LYS A 41 -4.97 18.17 -2.96
CA LYS A 41 -6.41 17.91 -2.78
C LYS A 41 -7.20 17.91 -4.10
N THR A 42 -6.52 17.63 -5.20
CA THR A 42 -7.09 17.60 -6.54
C THR A 42 -7.81 16.28 -6.78
N LEU A 43 -9.09 16.35 -7.14
CA LEU A 43 -9.99 15.21 -7.37
C LEU A 43 -10.17 14.27 -6.16
N CYS A 44 -9.78 14.69 -4.94
CA CYS A 44 -10.07 13.91 -3.75
C CYS A 44 -11.59 13.85 -3.53
N ASP A 45 -12.12 12.64 -3.52
CA ASP A 45 -13.54 12.32 -3.41
C ASP A 45 -13.91 11.71 -2.05
N VAL A 46 -12.94 11.65 -1.12
CA VAL A 46 -13.15 11.26 0.28
C VAL A 46 -12.18 11.98 1.21
N ILE A 47 -12.61 12.22 2.44
CA ILE A 47 -11.78 12.61 3.58
C ILE A 47 -11.93 11.55 4.67
N LEU A 48 -10.81 10.94 5.06
CA LEU A 48 -10.77 10.08 6.25
C LEU A 48 -10.63 10.98 7.48
N MET A 49 -11.60 10.87 8.38
CA MET A 49 -11.62 11.54 9.67
C MET A 49 -11.05 10.58 10.70
N VAL A 50 -9.88 10.91 11.25
CA VAL A 50 -9.21 10.09 12.27
C VAL A 50 -8.93 10.97 13.48
N GLN A 51 -9.73 10.81 14.54
CA GLN A 51 -9.78 11.78 15.62
C GLN A 51 -10.03 13.19 15.04
N GLU A 52 -9.23 14.19 15.39
CA GLU A 52 -9.35 15.56 14.87
C GLU A 52 -8.63 15.78 13.52
N ARG A 53 -8.01 14.75 12.93
CA ARG A 53 -7.25 14.89 11.68
C ARG A 53 -8.09 14.56 10.46
N LYS A 54 -7.97 15.42 9.44
CA LYS A 54 -8.58 15.26 8.12
C LYS A 54 -7.56 14.78 7.10
N ILE A 55 -7.77 13.60 6.53
CA ILE A 55 -6.86 13.00 5.55
C ILE A 55 -7.59 12.88 4.20
N PRO A 56 -7.45 13.86 3.28
CA PRO A 56 -8.05 13.80 1.95
C PRO A 56 -7.40 12.72 1.09
N ALA A 57 -8.19 11.95 0.34
CA ALA A 57 -7.72 10.84 -0.48
C ALA A 57 -8.63 10.60 -1.70
N HIS A 58 -8.24 9.64 -2.52
CA HIS A 58 -9.01 9.13 -3.65
C HIS A 58 -9.57 7.75 -3.30
N ARG A 59 -10.90 7.58 -3.35
CA ARG A 59 -11.58 6.32 -3.03
C ARG A 59 -11.02 5.16 -3.86
N VAL A 60 -10.76 5.39 -5.14
CA VAL A 60 -10.22 4.38 -6.06
C VAL A 60 -8.82 3.89 -5.66
N VAL A 61 -7.94 4.77 -5.17
CA VAL A 61 -6.59 4.40 -4.74
C VAL A 61 -6.66 3.58 -3.45
N LEU A 62 -7.47 4.03 -2.49
CA LEU A 62 -7.68 3.31 -1.23
C LEU A 62 -8.31 1.93 -1.48
N ALA A 63 -9.35 1.85 -2.33
CA ALA A 63 -10.02 0.60 -2.70
C ALA A 63 -9.12 -0.38 -3.46
N ALA A 64 -8.12 0.11 -4.20
CA ALA A 64 -7.14 -0.74 -4.87
C ALA A 64 -6.10 -1.30 -3.88
N ALA A 65 -5.76 -0.55 -2.83
CA ALA A 65 -4.76 -0.95 -1.84
C ALA A 65 -5.33 -1.77 -0.66
N SER A 66 -6.64 -1.69 -0.40
CA SER A 66 -7.30 -2.23 0.78
C SER A 66 -8.64 -2.88 0.44
N HIS A 67 -8.82 -4.14 0.82
CA HIS A 67 -10.10 -4.83 0.63
C HIS A 67 -11.22 -4.23 1.49
N PHE A 68 -10.90 -3.77 2.71
CA PHE A 68 -11.84 -3.04 3.56
C PHE A 68 -12.40 -1.80 2.86
N PHE A 69 -11.53 -0.92 2.34
CA PHE A 69 -11.96 0.29 1.64
C PHE A 69 -12.68 -0.04 0.34
N ASN A 70 -12.28 -1.11 -0.35
CA ASN A 70 -12.99 -1.59 -1.53
C ASN A 70 -14.46 -1.88 -1.22
N LEU A 71 -14.73 -2.70 -0.19
CA LEU A 71 -16.08 -3.02 0.24
C LEU A 71 -16.82 -1.77 0.73
N MET A 72 -16.17 -0.95 1.56
CA MET A 72 -16.77 0.26 2.12
C MET A 72 -17.22 1.22 1.01
N PHE A 73 -16.47 1.35 -0.09
CA PHE A 73 -16.79 2.30 -1.16
C PHE A 73 -17.67 1.76 -2.29
N THR A 74 -17.78 0.44 -2.42
CA THR A 74 -18.56 -0.20 -3.50
C THR A 74 -19.89 -0.79 -3.02
N THR A 75 -20.09 -0.93 -1.72
CA THR A 75 -21.39 -1.30 -1.14
C THR A 75 -22.38 -0.14 -1.27
N ASN A 76 -23.66 -0.43 -1.48
CA ASN A 76 -24.71 0.59 -1.65
C ASN A 76 -25.24 1.18 -0.32
N MET A 77 -24.42 1.16 0.73
CA MET A 77 -24.77 1.72 2.05
C MET A 77 -24.70 3.26 2.04
N LEU A 78 -25.30 3.94 3.03
CA LEU A 78 -25.26 5.41 3.08
C LEU A 78 -23.85 5.92 3.39
N GLU A 79 -23.14 5.20 4.24
CA GLU A 79 -21.76 5.44 4.65
C GLU A 79 -20.81 5.41 3.44
N SER A 80 -21.09 4.56 2.45
CA SER A 80 -20.28 4.50 1.24
C SER A 80 -20.37 5.78 0.41
N LYS A 81 -21.48 6.52 0.49
CA LYS A 81 -21.71 7.76 -0.26
C LYS A 81 -21.25 9.01 0.47
N SER A 82 -20.85 8.87 1.74
CA SER A 82 -20.36 10.00 2.52
C SER A 82 -19.03 10.51 1.99
N PHE A 83 -18.89 11.83 1.92
CA PHE A 83 -17.62 12.47 1.59
C PHE A 83 -16.62 12.41 2.75
N GLU A 84 -17.11 12.44 4.00
CA GLU A 84 -16.29 12.28 5.20
C GLU A 84 -16.56 10.90 5.82
N VAL A 85 -15.50 10.13 6.06
CA VAL A 85 -15.58 8.78 6.64
C VAL A 85 -14.78 8.77 7.95
N GLU A 86 -15.47 8.50 9.05
CA GLU A 86 -14.86 8.39 10.37
C GLU A 86 -14.23 7.01 10.59
N LEU A 87 -12.93 6.99 10.91
CA LEU A 87 -12.20 5.80 11.32
C LEU A 87 -12.03 5.83 12.84
N LYS A 88 -12.95 5.18 13.53
CA LYS A 88 -12.95 5.07 14.99
C LYS A 88 -11.82 4.17 15.47
N ASP A 89 -11.30 4.48 16.66
CA ASP A 89 -10.26 3.71 17.35
C ASP A 89 -8.96 3.53 16.54
N ALA A 90 -8.66 4.48 15.65
CA ALA A 90 -7.48 4.47 14.81
C ALA A 90 -6.47 5.54 15.24
N GLU A 91 -5.18 5.21 15.10
CA GLU A 91 -4.07 6.13 15.34
C GLU A 91 -3.82 7.01 14.09
N PRO A 92 -3.93 8.34 14.17
CA PRO A 92 -3.82 9.21 13.00
C PRO A 92 -2.49 9.07 12.25
N ASP A 93 -1.37 8.90 12.97
CA ASP A 93 -0.05 8.74 12.36
C ASP A 93 0.10 7.40 11.63
N ILE A 94 -0.60 6.36 12.08
CA ILE A 94 -0.59 5.03 11.45
C ILE A 94 -1.45 5.06 10.19
N ILE A 95 -2.63 5.69 10.23
CA ILE A 95 -3.47 5.85 9.04
C ILE A 95 -2.74 6.69 7.99
N GLU A 96 -2.09 7.80 8.36
CA GLU A 96 -1.32 8.60 7.40
C GLU A 96 -0.23 7.77 6.71
N GLN A 97 0.48 6.91 7.46
CA GLN A 97 1.47 5.99 6.89
C GLN A 97 0.86 4.96 5.94
N LEU A 98 -0.28 4.36 6.29
CA LEU A 98 -0.97 3.39 5.43
C LEU A 98 -1.52 4.05 4.16
N VAL A 99 -1.99 5.29 4.26
CA VAL A 99 -2.45 6.01 3.09
C VAL A 99 -1.26 6.41 2.22
N GLU A 100 -0.17 6.94 2.76
CA GLU A 100 1.05 7.21 1.96
C GLU A 100 1.57 5.93 1.29
N PHE A 101 1.48 4.77 1.96
CA PHE A 101 1.77 3.48 1.36
C PHE A 101 0.87 3.19 0.15
N ALA A 102 -0.43 3.45 0.22
CA ALA A 102 -1.35 3.25 -0.90
C ALA A 102 -0.95 4.06 -2.15
N TYR A 103 -0.29 5.22 -1.98
CA TYR A 103 0.17 6.06 -3.07
C TYR A 103 1.62 5.80 -3.51
N THR A 104 2.45 5.17 -2.69
CA THR A 104 3.90 5.07 -2.95
C THR A 104 4.44 3.65 -2.98
N ALA A 105 3.64 2.68 -2.51
CA ALA A 105 4.05 1.32 -2.20
C ALA A 105 5.25 1.24 -1.25
N ARG A 106 5.50 2.27 -0.44
CA ARG A 106 6.61 2.36 0.51
C ARG A 106 6.09 2.62 1.91
N ILE A 107 6.65 1.90 2.88
CA ILE A 107 6.40 2.10 4.30
C ILE A 107 7.61 1.63 5.11
N SER A 108 7.92 2.30 6.20
CA SER A 108 9.02 1.92 7.09
C SER A 108 8.47 1.20 8.32
N VAL A 109 8.86 -0.05 8.50
CA VAL A 109 8.48 -0.87 9.67
C VAL A 109 9.67 -0.92 10.62
N ASN A 110 9.44 -0.61 11.90
CA ASN A 110 10.45 -0.60 12.94
C ASN A 110 9.85 -1.00 14.30
N SER A 111 10.67 -1.12 15.34
CA SER A 111 10.22 -1.59 16.66
C SER A 111 9.19 -0.68 17.34
N ASN A 112 9.10 0.60 16.95
CA ASN A 112 8.20 1.55 17.59
C ASN A 112 6.81 1.53 16.96
N ASN A 113 6.69 1.20 15.66
CA ASN A 113 5.43 1.27 14.93
C ASN A 113 4.88 -0.09 14.49
N VAL A 114 5.66 -1.18 14.56
CA VAL A 114 5.28 -2.48 13.97
C VAL A 114 3.99 -3.04 14.56
N GLN A 115 3.73 -2.85 15.86
CA GLN A 115 2.53 -3.38 16.48
C GLN A 115 1.28 -2.65 15.97
N SER A 116 1.24 -1.32 16.08
CA SER A 116 0.14 -0.51 15.58
C SER A 116 -0.06 -0.65 14.07
N LEU A 117 1.03 -0.75 13.29
CA LEU A 117 0.94 -1.01 11.85
C LEU A 117 0.35 -2.39 11.54
N LEU A 118 0.71 -3.43 12.29
CA LEU A 118 0.17 -4.77 12.10
C LEU A 118 -1.33 -4.81 12.41
N ASP A 119 -1.73 -4.19 13.51
CA ASP A 119 -3.12 -4.14 13.94
C ASP A 119 -3.98 -3.37 12.93
N ALA A 120 -3.52 -2.19 12.50
CA ALA A 120 -4.21 -1.41 11.47
C ALA A 120 -4.20 -2.11 10.10
N ALA A 121 -3.09 -2.71 9.67
CA ALA A 121 -3.03 -3.43 8.40
C ALA A 121 -3.96 -4.66 8.38
N ASN A 122 -4.16 -5.32 9.51
CA ASN A 122 -5.17 -6.37 9.67
C ASN A 122 -6.59 -5.78 9.58
N GLN A 123 -6.88 -4.72 10.33
CA GLN A 123 -8.20 -4.08 10.38
C GLN A 123 -8.63 -3.56 9.00
N TYR A 124 -7.75 -2.85 8.31
CA TYR A 124 -7.99 -2.29 6.98
C TYR A 124 -7.60 -3.24 5.84
N GLN A 125 -7.21 -4.47 6.15
CA GLN A 125 -6.93 -5.53 5.17
C GLN A 125 -5.94 -5.11 4.07
N ILE A 126 -4.79 -4.57 4.48
CA ILE A 126 -3.68 -4.18 3.60
C ILE A 126 -2.59 -5.26 3.69
N GLU A 127 -2.77 -6.33 2.92
CA GLU A 127 -1.97 -7.56 3.03
C GLU A 127 -0.45 -7.36 2.86
N PRO A 128 0.05 -6.52 1.92
CA PRO A 128 1.49 -6.31 1.79
C PRO A 128 2.13 -5.72 3.06
N VAL A 129 1.46 -4.77 3.72
CA VAL A 129 1.95 -4.12 4.95
C VAL A 129 1.91 -5.11 6.11
N LYS A 130 0.82 -5.87 6.24
CA LYS A 130 0.69 -6.95 7.23
C LYS A 130 1.85 -7.94 7.11
N LYS A 131 2.14 -8.41 5.89
CA LYS A 131 3.24 -9.34 5.63
C LYS A 131 4.59 -8.74 6.05
N MET A 132 4.87 -7.49 5.68
CA MET A 132 6.09 -6.80 6.10
C MET A 132 6.23 -6.72 7.63
N CYS A 133 5.15 -6.46 8.35
CA CYS A 133 5.14 -6.43 9.82
C CYS A 133 5.42 -7.81 10.43
N VAL A 134 4.76 -8.86 9.91
CA VAL A 134 4.99 -10.24 10.35
C VAL A 134 6.43 -10.68 10.10
N ASP A 135 6.98 -10.37 8.93
CA ASP A 135 8.36 -10.72 8.58
C ASP A 135 9.37 -9.98 9.48
N PHE A 136 9.12 -8.70 9.79
CA PHE A 136 9.93 -7.94 10.74
C PHE A 136 9.95 -8.58 12.14
N LEU A 137 8.76 -8.94 12.66
CA LEU A 137 8.64 -9.56 13.98
C LEU A 137 9.31 -10.94 14.04
N LYS A 138 9.14 -11.78 13.00
CA LYS A 138 9.83 -13.07 12.90
C LYS A 138 11.35 -12.92 12.92
N ASN A 139 11.89 -11.96 12.18
CA ASN A 139 13.33 -11.71 12.14
C ASN A 139 13.87 -11.25 13.50
N LYS A 140 13.12 -10.40 14.22
CA LYS A 140 13.49 -9.94 15.57
C LYS A 140 13.52 -11.10 16.57
N LEU A 141 12.54 -12.01 16.50
CA LEU A 141 12.49 -13.21 17.35
C LEU A 141 13.65 -14.17 17.05
N MET A 142 13.96 -14.41 15.77
CA MET A 142 15.10 -15.27 15.40
C MET A 142 16.43 -14.73 15.93
N LEU A 143 16.67 -13.42 15.83
CA LEU A 143 17.88 -12.79 16.37
C LEU A 143 17.96 -12.93 17.90
N GLN A 144 16.82 -12.94 18.59
CA GLN A 144 16.78 -13.10 20.04
C GLN A 144 17.05 -14.55 20.47
N THR A 145 16.56 -15.55 19.73
CA THR A 145 16.75 -16.98 20.05
C THR A 145 18.17 -17.48 19.78
N VAL A 146 18.92 -16.87 18.86
CA VAL A 146 20.31 -17.27 18.54
C VAL A 146 21.33 -16.74 19.56
N LEU A 147 20.92 -15.83 20.45
CA LEU A 147 21.76 -15.25 21.51
C LEU A 147 21.55 -15.90 22.88
N VAL A 148 20.82 -17.01 22.95
CA VAL A 148 20.61 -17.83 24.16
C VAL A 148 21.20 -19.21 23.92
#